data_AF-A0A377WL80-F1
#
_entry.id   AF-A0A377WL80-F1
#
_cell.length_a   1.000
_cell.length_b   1.000
_cell.length_c   1.000
_cell.angle_alpha   90.00
_cell.angle_beta   90.00
_cell.angle_gamma   90.00
#
_symmetry.space_group_name_H-M   'P 1'
#
loop_
_entity.id
_entity.type
_entity.pdbx_description
1 polymer ?
#
loop_
_entity_poly.entity_id
_entity_poly.type
_entity_poly.pdbx_seq_one_letter_code
_entity_poly.pdbx_strand_id
1 'polypeptide(L)' 'MKQLLAHFSEQGGDAMEVAQCQQAPHERAQLATLAVQFGLLASQGSDFHQPCAWIELGRKLWLPAGVEGVWHSWEAAAE' A
#
# COMPACT_ATOMS: atom_id res chain seq x y z
N MET A 1 10.77 5.34 10.40
CA MET A 1 10.09 5.07 9.12
C MET A 1 10.95 5.49 7.91
N LYS A 2 11.30 6.76 7.72
CA LYS A 2 12.05 7.22 6.52
C LYS A 2 13.39 6.49 6.28
N GLN A 3 14.16 6.19 7.33
CA GLN A 3 15.41 5.43 7.20
C GLN A 3 15.19 4.00 6.70
N LEU A 4 14.11 3.34 7.16
CA LEU A 4 13.73 2.01 6.70
C LEU A 4 13.34 2.05 5.22
N LEU A 5 12.51 3.02 4.83
CA LEU A 5 12.07 3.16 3.44
C LEU A 5 13.23 3.47 2.51
N ALA A 6 14.14 4.37 2.92
CA ALA A 6 15.35 4.66 2.15
C ALA A 6 16.20 3.40 1.95
N HIS A 7 16.48 2.66 3.03
CA HIS A 7 17.26 1.43 2.92
C HIS A 7 16.55 0.38 2.06
N PHE A 8 15.25 0.19 2.26
CA PHE A 8 14.45 -0.77 1.49
C PHE A 8 14.45 -0.44 0.00
N SER A 9 14.22 0.82 -0.37
CA SER A 9 14.26 1.27 -1.77
C SER A 9 15.66 1.12 -2.37
N GLU A 10 16.71 1.44 -1.61
CA GLU A 10 18.12 1.26 -2.03
C GLU A 10 18.47 -0.21 -2.26
N GLN A 11 17.81 -1.14 -1.56
CA GLN A 11 17.97 -2.59 -1.76
C GLN A 11 17.06 -3.16 -2.86
N GLY A 12 16.37 -2.31 -3.63
CA GLY A 12 15.50 -2.74 -4.73
C GLY A 12 14.10 -3.18 -4.29
N GLY A 13 13.61 -2.69 -3.16
CA GLY A 13 12.22 -2.89 -2.77
C GLY A 13 11.23 -2.22 -3.72
N ASP A 14 10.19 -2.94 -4.13
CA ASP A 14 9.27 -2.48 -5.19
C ASP A 14 8.11 -1.60 -4.70
N ALA A 15 7.59 -1.88 -3.50
CA ALA A 15 6.33 -1.32 -3.04
C ALA A 15 6.23 -1.21 -1.52
N MET A 16 5.32 -0.36 -1.05
CA MET A 16 4.91 -0.29 0.36
C MET A 16 3.38 -0.25 0.50
N GLU A 17 2.86 -0.73 1.64
CA GLU A 17 1.44 -0.63 1.91
C GLU A 17 1.04 0.82 2.22
N VAL A 18 0.01 1.31 1.51
CA VAL A 18 -0.51 2.67 1.64
C VAL A 18 -1.92 2.67 2.23
N ALA A 19 -2.74 1.66 1.94
CA ALA A 19 -4.15 1.64 2.35
C ALA A 19 -4.56 0.37 3.09
N GLN A 20 -5.27 0.57 4.21
CA GLN A 20 -5.91 -0.47 5.01
C GLN A 20 -7.37 -0.10 5.35
N CYS A 21 -8.20 -1.09 5.75
CA CYS A 21 -9.65 -0.93 5.92
C CYS A 21 -10.09 0.14 6.94
N GLN A 22 -9.29 0.37 7.98
CA GLN A 22 -9.59 1.29 9.09
C GLN A 22 -8.48 2.32 9.29
N GLN A 23 -8.08 2.95 8.19
CA GLN A 23 -7.08 4.00 8.22
C GLN A 23 -7.71 5.39 8.28
N ALA A 24 -7.14 6.31 9.06
CA ALA A 24 -7.55 7.69 8.96
C ALA A 24 -7.10 8.28 7.61
N PRO A 25 -7.90 9.14 6.94
CA PRO A 25 -7.54 9.69 5.63
C PRO A 25 -6.18 10.40 5.58
N HIS A 26 -5.78 11.05 6.69
CA HIS A 26 -4.50 11.76 6.77
C HIS A 26 -3.30 10.80 6.82
N GLU A 27 -3.42 9.65 7.52
CA GLU A 27 -2.37 8.63 7.56
C GLU A 27 -2.15 8.06 6.15
N ARG A 28 -3.26 7.83 5.42
CA ARG A 28 -3.19 7.35 4.04
C ARG A 28 -2.47 8.34 3.12
N ALA A 29 -2.77 9.64 3.25
CA ALA A 29 -2.09 10.68 2.49
C ALA A 29 -0.60 10.79 2.85
N GLN A 30 -0.24 10.61 4.12
CA GLN A 30 1.14 10.58 4.57
C GLN A 30 1.91 9.37 3.98
N LEU A 31 1.33 8.17 3.99
CA LEU A 31 1.95 6.99 3.38
C LEU A 31 2.08 7.13 1.86
N ALA A 32 1.06 7.67 1.17
CA ALA A 32 1.16 7.95 -0.26
C ALA A 32 2.29 8.94 -0.58
N THR A 33 2.46 9.98 0.24
CA THR A 33 3.58 10.94 0.08
C THR A 33 4.93 10.24 0.23
N LEU A 34 5.04 9.30 1.19
CA LEU A 34 6.27 8.52 1.37
C LEU A 34 6.52 7.57 0.20
N ALA A 35 5.50 6.88 -0.29
CA ALA A 35 5.61 6.00 -1.46
C ALA A 35 6.18 6.76 -2.67
N VAL A 36 5.62 7.94 -2.98
CA VAL A 36 6.13 8.82 -4.04
C VAL A 36 7.55 9.28 -3.75
N GLN A 37 7.84 9.71 -2.52
CA GLN A 37 9.17 10.21 -2.12
C GLN A 37 10.28 9.17 -2.35
N PHE A 38 10.00 7.89 -2.09
CA PHE A 38 10.98 6.81 -2.19
C PHE A 38 10.86 5.99 -3.49
N GLY A 39 10.01 6.40 -4.43
CA GLY A 39 9.83 5.71 -5.71
C GLY A 39 9.22 4.30 -5.56
N LEU A 40 8.43 4.09 -4.52
CA LEU A 40 7.78 2.80 -4.23
C LEU A 40 6.35 2.79 -4.79
N LEU A 41 5.95 1.66 -5.36
CA LEU A 41 4.56 1.39 -5.70
C LEU A 41 3.71 1.28 -4.42
N ALA A 42 2.41 1.43 -4.56
CA ALA A 42 1.46 1.37 -3.46
C ALA A 42 0.72 0.02 -3.43
N SER A 43 0.77 -0.64 -2.28
CA SER A 43 -0.08 -1.80 -1.98
C SER A 43 -1.26 -1.40 -1.09
N GLN A 44 -2.29 -2.23 -1.08
CA GLN A 44 -3.42 -2.13 -0.16
C GLN A 44 -3.83 -3.51 0.33
N GLY A 45 -4.26 -3.61 1.57
CA GLY A 45 -4.62 -4.88 2.21
C GLY A 45 -5.66 -4.70 3.30
N SER A 46 -6.58 -5.66 3.42
CA SER A 46 -7.54 -5.64 4.53
C SER A 46 -6.98 -6.17 5.84
N ASP A 47 -5.89 -6.93 5.76
CA ASP A 47 -5.33 -7.68 6.88
C ASP A 47 -6.38 -8.55 7.60
N PHE A 48 -7.24 -9.18 6.80
CA PHE A 48 -8.38 -9.93 7.29
C PHE A 48 -7.94 -11.33 7.73
N HIS A 49 -8.23 -11.68 8.98
CA HIS A 49 -7.90 -12.99 9.56
C HIS A 49 -9.14 -13.84 9.81
N GLN A 50 -10.27 -13.22 10.16
CA GLN A 50 -11.55 -13.87 10.41
C GLN A 50 -12.70 -12.84 10.38
N PRO A 51 -13.96 -13.25 10.16
CA PRO A 51 -15.11 -12.35 10.23
C PRO A 51 -15.16 -11.60 11.57
N CYS A 52 -15.14 -10.27 11.52
CA CYS A 52 -15.30 -9.42 12.69
C CYS A 52 -16.03 -8.13 12.33
N ALA A 53 -16.54 -7.41 13.34
CA ALA A 53 -17.39 -6.24 13.12
C ALA A 53 -16.68 -5.03 12.48
N TRP A 54 -15.33 -5.03 12.46
CA TRP A 54 -14.54 -3.84 12.16
C TRP A 54 -13.67 -3.98 10.91
N ILE A 55 -13.25 -5.21 10.58
CA ILE A 55 -12.41 -5.52 9.41
C ILE A 55 -13.20 -6.48 8.52
N GLU A 56 -13.65 -5.96 7.39
CA GLU A 56 -14.29 -6.76 6.34
C GLU A 56 -13.35 -6.89 5.14
N LEU A 57 -13.25 -8.12 4.61
CA LEU A 57 -12.45 -8.42 3.44
C LEU A 57 -12.84 -7.49 2.27
N GLY A 58 -11.85 -6.78 1.73
CA GLY A 58 -12.00 -5.91 0.55
C GLY A 58 -12.74 -4.59 0.77
N ARG A 59 -13.27 -4.28 1.96
CA ARG A 59 -14.01 -3.03 2.18
C ARG A 59 -13.10 -1.86 2.53
N LYS A 60 -13.46 -0.65 2.05
CA LYS A 60 -12.77 0.62 2.34
C LYS A 60 -11.27 0.66 1.94
N LEU A 61 -10.88 -0.22 1.02
CA LEU A 61 -9.56 -0.22 0.41
C LEU A 61 -9.60 0.65 -0.85
N TRP A 62 -8.87 1.76 -0.83
CA TRP A 62 -8.68 2.63 -1.98
C TRP A 62 -7.33 3.31 -1.88
N LEU A 63 -6.58 3.38 -2.98
CA LEU A 63 -5.35 4.15 -3.02
C LEU A 63 -5.65 5.64 -3.29
N PRO A 64 -4.96 6.58 -2.62
CA PRO A 64 -5.04 7.99 -2.98
C PRO A 64 -4.61 8.25 -4.42
N ALA A 65 -5.07 9.37 -4.99
CA ALA A 65 -4.56 9.82 -6.28
C ALA A 65 -3.04 10.10 -6.19
N GLY A 66 -2.32 9.83 -7.28
CA GLY A 66 -0.89 10.11 -7.40
C GLY A 66 0.05 8.98 -6.96
N VAL A 67 -0.49 7.83 -6.53
CA VAL A 67 0.28 6.59 -6.37
C VAL A 67 -0.17 5.53 -7.37
N GLU A 68 0.75 4.65 -7.75
CA GLU A 68 0.48 3.54 -8.65
C GLU A 68 0.37 2.23 -7.87
N GLY A 69 -0.69 1.46 -8.14
CA GLY A 69 -0.91 0.16 -7.50
C GLY A 69 0.14 -0.87 -7.91
N VAL A 70 0.68 -1.61 -6.95
CA VAL A 70 1.72 -2.63 -7.21
C VAL A 70 1.27 -3.71 -8.20
N TRP A 71 -0.03 -4.00 -8.28
CA TRP A 71 -0.58 -4.97 -9.22
C TRP A 71 -0.43 -4.58 -10.70
N HIS A 72 -0.13 -3.32 -11.03
CA HIS A 72 0.15 -2.93 -12.41
C HIS A 72 1.55 -3.35 -12.90
N SER A 73 2.47 -3.69 -11.99
CA SER A 73 3.80 -4.21 -12.34
C SER A 73 3.86 -5.72 -12.39
N TRP A 74 2.79 -6.42 -12.00
CA TRP A 74 2.75 -7.88 -12.05
C TRP A 74 2.65 -8.34 -13.50
N GLU A 75 3.50 -9.30 -13.86
CA GLU A 75 3.33 -10.01 -15.13
C GLU A 75 1.94 -10.66 -15.12
N ALA A 76 1.21 -10.53 -16.23
CA ALA A 76 -0.05 -11.23 -16.39
C ALA A 76 0.21 -12.73 -16.17
N ALA A 77 -0.52 -13.33 -15.22
CA ALA A 77 -0.44 -14.75 -14.99
C ALA A 77 -0.71 -15.46 -16.32
N ALA A 78 0.25 -16.27 -16.78
CA ALA A 78 0.02 -17.15 -17.91
C ALA A 78 -1.13 -18.12 -17.53
N GLU A 79 -2.21 -18.12 -18.33
CA GLU A 79 -3.31 -19.09 -18.23
C GLU A 79 -2.85 -20.51 -18.57
#